data_AF-A0A7W9LUW8-F1
#
_entry.id   AF-A0A7W9LUW8-F1
#
_cell.length_a   1.000
_cell.length_b   1.000
_cell.length_c   1.000
_cell.angle_alpha   90.00
_cell.angle_beta   90.00
_cell.angle_gamma   90.00
#
_symmetry.space_group_name_H-M   'P 1'
#
loop_
_entity.id
_entity.type
_entity.pdbx_description
1 polymer ?
#
loop_
_entity_poly.entity_id
_entity_poly.type
_entity_poly.pdbx_seq_one_letter_code
_entity_poly.pdbx_strand_id
1 'polypeptide(L)'
;MSTGVTPTLLAEFHTHTRLYADGRRWRHGCADDLLRAVADETLVEVFITDTGLRRIHPPYDGGADVILTTPAERDQLRYRHAAWLSSHPAGL
;
A
#
# COMPACT_ATOMS: atom_id res chain seq x y z
N MET A 1 -7.58 -30.27 -44.70
CA MET A 1 -8.37 -29.02 -44.75
C MET A 1 -8.30 -28.37 -43.38
N SER A 2 -7.76 -27.16 -43.32
CA SER A 2 -7.56 -26.36 -42.11
C SER A 2 -8.68 -25.31 -42.01
N THR A 3 -9.27 -25.19 -40.82
CA THR A 3 -10.06 -24.04 -40.35
C THR A 3 -9.85 -24.04 -38.84
N GLY A 4 -9.18 -23.09 -38.18
CA GLY A 4 -9.12 -21.66 -38.42
C GLY A 4 -9.60 -21.00 -37.12
N VAL A 5 -8.87 -21.19 -36.02
CA VAL A 5 -9.17 -20.51 -34.75
C VAL A 5 -8.61 -19.10 -34.85
N THR A 6 -9.49 -18.11 -34.93
CA THR A 6 -9.14 -16.69 -34.87
C THR A 6 -8.58 -16.40 -33.47
N PRO A 7 -7.32 -15.94 -33.33
CA PRO A 7 -6.83 -15.48 -32.03
C PRO A 7 -7.56 -14.18 -31.69
N THR A 8 -8.37 -14.21 -30.64
CA THR A 8 -8.90 -13.01 -30.01
C THR A 8 -7.71 -12.14 -29.64
N LEU A 9 -7.55 -11.01 -30.33
CA LEU A 9 -6.60 -9.97 -29.96
C LEU A 9 -7.03 -9.44 -28.58
N LEU A 10 -6.42 -9.99 -27.53
CA LEU A 10 -6.49 -9.39 -26.19
C LEU A 10 -5.90 -7.99 -26.36
N ALA A 11 -6.73 -6.96 -26.22
CA ALA A 11 -6.24 -5.60 -26.19
C ALA A 11 -5.16 -5.50 -25.10
N GLU A 12 -3.99 -4.97 -25.44
CA GLU A 12 -3.00 -4.60 -24.44
C GLU A 12 -3.59 -3.43 -23.64
N PHE A 13 -4.05 -3.71 -22.42
CA PHE A 13 -4.51 -2.67 -21.51
C PHE A 13 -3.29 -1.95 -20.94
N HIS A 14 -3.24 -0.64 -21.12
CA HIS A 14 -2.21 0.22 -20.53
C HIS A 14 -2.85 1.13 -19.49
N THR A 15 -2.28 1.15 -18.28
CA THR A 15 -2.67 2.09 -17.22
C THR A 15 -1.54 3.09 -17.01
N HIS A 16 -1.89 4.36 -16.86
CA HIS A 16 -0.96 5.42 -16.52
C HIS A 16 -1.40 6.09 -15.21
N THR A 17 -0.54 6.04 -14.19
CA THR A 17 -0.79 6.63 -12.87
C THR A 17 0.18 7.78 -12.62
N ARG A 18 -0.33 8.91 -12.16
CA ARG A 18 0.48 10.04 -11.72
C ARG A 18 0.35 10.18 -10.21
N LEU A 19 1.47 10.09 -9.52
CA LEU A 19 1.53 10.27 -8.08
C LEU A 19 2.00 11.68 -7.73
N TYR A 20 1.40 12.26 -6.69
CA TYR A 20 1.92 13.44 -6.03
C TYR A 20 2.68 13.01 -4.77
N ALA A 21 3.82 13.64 -4.51
CA ALA A 21 4.61 13.38 -3.31
C ALA A 21 5.02 14.71 -2.66
N ASP A 22 4.95 14.75 -1.34
CA ASP A 22 5.39 15.87 -0.52
C ASP A 22 6.30 15.38 0.61
N GLY A 23 7.38 16.11 0.86
CA GLY A 23 8.35 15.79 1.90
C GLY A 23 8.06 16.59 3.16
N ARG A 24 7.84 15.89 4.29
CA ARG A 24 7.55 16.54 5.57
C ARG A 24 8.52 16.10 6.65
N ARG A 25 8.96 17.05 7.48
CA ARG A 25 9.65 16.71 8.73
C ARG A 25 8.65 16.07 9.69
N TRP A 26 8.99 14.88 10.17
CA TRP A 26 8.19 14.17 11.15
C TRP A 26 7.99 14.99 12.42
N ARG A 27 6.73 15.09 12.85
CA ARG A 27 6.30 15.54 14.17
C ARG A 27 4.99 14.82 14.49
N HIS A 28 4.75 14.52 15.76
CA HIS A 28 3.48 13.94 16.17
C HIS A 28 2.31 14.81 15.65
N GLY A 29 1.29 14.17 15.09
CA GLY A 29 0.13 14.85 14.53
C GLY A 29 0.25 15.32 13.07
N CYS A 30 1.43 15.27 12.43
CA CYS A 30 1.59 15.84 11.08
C CYS A 30 0.89 15.09 9.96
N ALA A 31 0.42 13.87 10.24
CA ALA A 31 -0.30 13.02 9.29
C ALA A 31 -1.78 12.85 9.66
N ASP A 32 -2.27 13.45 10.75
CA ASP A 32 -3.61 13.14 11.28
C ASP A 32 -4.72 13.47 10.27
N ASP A 33 -4.64 14.63 9.61
CA ASP A 33 -5.62 15.01 8.59
C ASP A 33 -5.55 14.10 7.35
N LEU A 34 -4.34 13.64 6.99
CA LEU A 34 -4.15 12.69 5.90
C LEU A 34 -4.75 11.32 6.25
N LEU A 35 -4.47 10.82 7.45
CA LEU A 35 -4.97 9.54 7.94
C LEU A 35 -6.50 9.57 8.11
N ARG A 36 -7.06 10.68 8.58
CA ARG A 36 -8.51 10.87 8.65
C ARG A 36 -9.14 10.88 7.25
N ALA A 37 -8.54 11.61 6.30
CA ALA A 37 -9.02 11.63 4.93
C ALA A 37 -9.02 10.23 4.28
N VAL A 38 -8.03 9.40 4.59
CA VAL A 38 -7.98 7.99 4.16
C VAL A 38 -9.05 7.14 4.83
N ALA A 39 -9.22 7.27 6.15
CA ALA A 39 -10.24 6.53 6.90
C ALA A 39 -11.67 6.88 6.45
N ASP A 40 -11.92 8.15 6.13
CA ASP A 40 -13.20 8.63 5.60
C ASP A 40 -13.38 8.34 4.09
N GLU A 41 -12.45 7.59 3.47
CA GLU A 41 -12.39 7.28 2.02
C GLU A 41 -12.38 8.52 1.09
N THR A 42 -12.14 9.72 1.63
CA THR A 42 -12.06 10.98 0.86
C THR A 42 -10.77 11.11 0.07
N LEU A 43 -9.74 10.34 0.43
CA LEU A 43 -8.47 10.24 -0.29
C LEU A 43 -8.04 8.77 -0.36
N VAL A 44 -7.80 8.28 -1.57
CA VAL A 44 -7.43 6.89 -1.86
C VAL A 44 -6.02 6.80 -2.45
N GLU A 45 -5.47 5.58 -2.53
CA GLU A 45 -4.14 5.31 -3.12
C GLU A 45 -2.98 6.05 -2.41
N VAL A 46 -3.09 6.21 -1.09
CA VAL A 46 -2.08 6.87 -0.26
C VAL A 46 -1.06 5.87 0.28
N PHE A 47 0.20 6.27 0.30
CA PHE A 47 1.20 5.63 1.13
C PHE A 47 2.15 6.66 1.75
N ILE A 48 2.68 6.32 2.94
CA ILE A 48 3.68 7.09 3.66
C ILE A 48 4.99 6.30 3.61
N THR A 49 6.11 6.98 3.41
CA THR A 49 7.39 6.30 3.24
C THR A 49 8.56 7.20 3.64
N ASP A 50 9.71 6.58 3.92
CA ASP A 50 10.97 7.30 4.04
C ASP A 50 11.45 7.80 2.66
N THR A 51 12.35 8.79 2.64
CA THR A 51 12.85 9.38 1.39
C THR A 51 13.59 8.39 0.48
N GLY A 52 13.98 7.22 1.00
CA GLY A 52 14.62 6.15 0.25
C GLY A 52 13.67 5.05 -0.24
N LEU A 53 12.36 5.18 -0.02
CA LEU A 53 11.34 4.18 -0.39
C LEU A 53 11.63 2.77 0.17
N ARG A 54 12.22 2.68 1.37
CA ARG A 54 12.63 1.39 1.97
C ARG A 54 11.53 0.78 2.83
N ARG A 55 10.63 1.62 3.36
CA ARG A 55 9.46 1.19 4.14
C ARG A 55 8.25 1.95 3.63
N ILE A 56 7.25 1.23 3.15
CA ILE A 56 6.02 1.81 2.64
C ILE A 56 4.90 1.43 3.60
N HIS A 57 4.14 2.44 4.01
CA HIS A 57 3.01 2.34 4.91
C HIS A 57 1.75 2.81 4.17
N PRO A 58 0.96 1.90 3.58
CA PRO A 58 -0.37 2.20 3.07
C PRO A 58 -1.39 2.20 4.22
N PRO A 59 -1.89 3.38 4.66
CA PRO A 59 -2.96 3.44 5.66
C PRO A 59 -4.32 3.04 5.05
N TYR A 60 -5.23 2.58 5.91
CA TYR A 60 -6.65 2.35 5.63
C TYR A 60 -7.46 2.59 6.91
N ASP A 61 -8.80 2.56 6.82
CA ASP A 61 -9.64 2.73 8.02
C ASP A 61 -9.34 1.65 9.06
N GLY A 62 -8.93 2.08 10.26
CA GLY A 62 -8.58 1.18 11.36
C GLY A 62 -7.16 0.60 11.35
N GLY A 63 -6.32 0.88 10.34
CA GLY A 63 -5.00 0.26 10.29
C GLY A 63 -4.04 0.77 9.20
N ALA A 64 -2.98 0.00 9.00
CA ALA A 64 -2.02 0.22 7.92
C ALA A 64 -1.24 -1.07 7.63
N ASP A 65 -0.89 -1.26 6.36
CA ASP A 65 0.10 -2.26 5.99
C ASP A 65 1.53 -1.74 6.20
N VAL A 66 2.49 -2.65 6.28
CA VAL A 66 3.92 -2.32 6.26
C VAL A 66 4.65 -3.19 5.25
N ILE A 67 5.05 -2.57 4.15
CA ILE A 67 5.79 -3.22 3.06
C ILE A 67 7.28 -2.93 3.27
N LEU A 68 8.08 -4.00 3.32
CA LEU A 68 9.51 -3.97 3.63
C LEU A 68 10.32 -4.68 2.55
N THR A 69 11.61 -4.36 2.49
CA THR A 69 12.48 -4.81 1.39
C THR A 69 12.80 -6.30 1.43
N THR A 70 12.69 -6.95 2.61
CA THR A 70 12.99 -8.38 2.76
C THR A 70 12.01 -9.11 3.68
N PRO A 71 11.82 -10.42 3.49
CA PRO A 71 11.07 -11.25 4.43
C PRO A 71 11.64 -11.25 5.84
N ALA A 72 12.97 -11.19 5.99
CA ALA A 72 13.62 -11.14 7.30
C ALA A 72 13.27 -9.87 8.09
N GLU A 73 13.24 -8.72 7.43
CA GLU A 73 12.79 -7.46 8.04
C GLU A 73 11.32 -7.52 8.44
N ARG A 74 10.46 -8.10 7.59
CA ARG A 74 9.05 -8.34 7.89
C ARG A 74 8.87 -9.21 9.12
N ASP A 75 9.58 -10.33 9.20
CA ASP A 75 9.42 -11.28 10.31
C ASP A 75 9.92 -10.66 11.62
N GLN A 76 11.02 -9.90 11.57
CA GLN A 76 11.50 -9.16 12.73
C GLN A 76 10.51 -8.09 13.19
N LEU A 77 9.93 -7.32 12.25
CA LEU A 77 8.93 -6.30 12.59
C LEU A 77 7.67 -6.93 13.17
N ARG A 78 7.19 -8.02 12.55
CA ARG A 78 6.04 -8.81 13.02
C ARG A 78 6.24 -9.31 14.45
N TYR A 79 7.43 -9.84 14.76
CA TYR A 79 7.75 -10.30 16.11
C TYR A 79 7.76 -9.14 17.11
N ARG A 80 8.40 -8.02 16.75
CA ARG A 80 8.52 -6.84 17.62
C ARG A 80 7.17 -6.20 17.93
N HIS A 81 6.26 -6.19 16.96
CA HIS A 81 4.96 -5.55 17.03
C HIS A 81 3.81 -6.56 16.92
N ALA A 82 3.94 -7.72 17.60
CA ALA A 82 2.94 -8.77 17.54
C ALA A 82 1.53 -8.29 17.94
N ALA A 83 1.44 -7.30 18.84
CA ALA A 83 0.19 -6.69 19.28
C ALA A 83 -0.50 -5.81 18.21
N TRP A 84 0.18 -5.47 17.11
CA TRP A 84 -0.41 -4.70 16.00
C TRP A 84 -1.07 -5.58 14.94
N LEU A 85 -0.84 -6.90 14.99
CA LEU A 85 -1.43 -7.81 14.03
C LEU A 85 -2.94 -7.87 14.23
N SER A 86 -3.68 -7.76 13.12
CA SER A 86 -5.12 -8.01 13.15
C SER A 86 -5.40 -9.40 13.71
N SER A 87 -6.43 -9.49 14.55
CA SER A 87 -6.98 -10.75 15.03
C SER A 87 -7.86 -11.43 13.97
N HIS A 88 -8.21 -10.72 12.90
CA HIS A 88 -9.00 -11.25 11.80
C HIS A 88 -8.15 -12.25 10.99
N PRO A 89 -8.66 -13.46 10.67
CA PRO A 89 -7.90 -14.48 9.96
C PRO A 89 -7.39 -14.05 8.57
N ALA A 90 -8.10 -13.12 7.92
CA ALA A 90 -7.71 -12.54 6.64
C ALA A 90 -6.64 -11.43 6.75
N GLY A 91 -6.27 -11.02 7.96
CA GLY A 91 -5.34 -9.91 8.19
C GLY A 91 -5.93 -8.52 7.98
N LEU A 92 -7.27 -8.42 7.88
CA LEU A 92 -8.03 -7.17 7.77
C LEU A 92 -8.28 -6.53 9.12
#